data_AF-Q0RJ89-F1
#
_entry.id   AF-Q0RJ89-F1
#
_cell.length_a   1.000
_cell.length_b   1.000
_cell.length_c   1.000
_cell.angle_alpha   90.00
_cell.angle_beta   90.00
_cell.angle_gamma   90.00
#
_symmetry.space_group_name_H-M   'P 1'
#
loop_
_entity.id
_entity.type
_entity.pdbx_description
1 polymer ?
#
loop_
_entity_poly.entity_id
_entity_poly.type
_entity_poly.pdbx_seq_one_letter_code
_entity_poly.pdbx_strand_id
1 'polypeptide(L)'
;MAGRDNEYERPILLDCGGCDARWTALTAAHCPTCHATFAGATTGFDAHRVNGVCQPPQRVGLRQDRGYWLVAGEQPPGRVLYRSRERAGGHGDPGGSAGPPGGEVRMAG
;
A
#
# COMPACT_ATOMS: atom_id res chain seq x y z
N MET A 1 -27.22 2.27 28.99
CA MET A 1 -27.62 1.97 27.60
C MET A 1 -26.34 1.91 26.78
N ALA A 2 -25.83 0.71 26.52
CA ALA A 2 -24.67 0.53 25.64
C ALA A 2 -25.13 0.86 24.21
N GLY A 3 -24.47 1.84 23.59
CA GLY A 3 -24.73 2.18 22.19
C GLY A 3 -24.57 0.92 21.35
N ARG A 4 -25.57 0.62 20.51
CA ARG A 4 -25.33 -0.27 19.38
C ARG A 4 -24.32 0.47 18.51
N ASP A 5 -23.07 0.06 18.56
CA ASP A 5 -22.06 0.47 17.60
C ASP A 5 -22.65 0.22 16.22
N ASN A 6 -23.02 1.29 15.53
CA ASN A 6 -23.75 1.19 14.28
C ASN A 6 -22.77 0.67 13.23
N GLU A 7 -22.90 -0.60 12.92
CA GLU A 7 -22.13 -1.33 11.92
C GLU A 7 -22.05 -0.58 10.58
N TYR A 8 -23.06 0.26 10.29
CA TYR A 8 -23.16 1.14 9.12
C TYR A 8 -22.28 2.39 9.16
N GLU A 9 -21.72 2.78 10.30
CA GLU A 9 -20.78 3.91 10.39
C GLU A 9 -19.35 3.52 9.99
N ARG A 10 -19.11 2.22 9.73
CA ARG A 10 -17.81 1.77 9.21
C ARG A 10 -17.74 2.08 7.72
N PRO A 11 -16.81 2.94 7.27
CA PRO A 11 -16.66 3.23 5.85
C PRO A 11 -16.36 1.94 5.09
N ILE A 12 -17.07 1.71 3.99
CA ILE A 12 -16.75 0.59 3.09
C ILE A 12 -15.32 0.80 2.58
N LEU A 13 -14.44 -0.15 2.88
CA LEU A 13 -13.07 -0.19 2.37
C LEU A 13 -12.99 -1.21 1.24
N LEU A 14 -12.70 -0.72 0.05
CA LEU A 14 -12.46 -1.49 -1.16
C LEU A 14 -10.97 -1.82 -1.25
N ASP A 15 -10.65 -3.01 -1.75
CA ASP A 15 -9.28 -3.39 -2.09
C ASP A 15 -9.23 -4.38 -3.27
N CYS A 16 -8.03 -4.54 -3.86
CA CYS A 16 -7.83 -5.36 -5.05
C CYS A 16 -7.64 -6.87 -4.70
N GLY A 17 -7.57 -7.24 -3.41
CA GLY A 17 -7.25 -8.60 -2.94
C GLY A 17 -5.76 -8.98 -3.03
N GLY A 18 -5.02 -8.46 -4.01
CA GLY A 18 -3.57 -8.70 -4.19
C GLY A 18 -2.66 -7.51 -3.87
N CYS A 19 -3.25 -6.34 -3.60
CA CYS A 19 -2.55 -5.08 -3.45
C CYS A 19 -2.72 -4.57 -2.02
N ASP A 20 -1.70 -3.87 -1.53
CA ASP A 20 -1.78 -3.23 -0.21
C ASP A 20 -2.67 -1.98 -0.21
N ALA A 21 -3.04 -1.47 -1.40
CA ALA A 21 -3.88 -0.30 -1.58
C ALA A 21 -5.34 -0.58 -1.17
N ARG A 22 -5.90 0.31 -0.35
CA ARG A 22 -7.30 0.31 0.08
C ARG A 22 -7.92 1.71 -0.11
N TRP A 23 -9.18 1.79 -0.51
CA TRP A 23 -9.87 3.06 -0.75
C TRP A 23 -11.35 3.00 -0.36
N THR A 24 -11.99 4.14 -0.16
CA THR A 24 -13.41 4.22 0.25
C THR A 24 -14.35 4.65 -0.87
N ALA A 25 -13.81 5.22 -1.95
CA ALA A 25 -14.63 5.80 -3.00
C ALA A 25 -15.11 4.74 -4.00
N LEU A 26 -16.43 4.57 -4.12
CA LEU A 26 -17.03 3.64 -5.10
C LEU A 26 -16.80 4.07 -6.55
N THR A 27 -16.53 5.35 -6.78
CA THR A 27 -16.18 5.89 -8.11
C THR A 27 -14.73 5.64 -8.50
N ALA A 28 -13.87 5.32 -7.53
CA ALA A 28 -12.46 5.04 -7.76
C ALA A 28 -12.27 3.63 -8.31
N ALA A 29 -11.28 3.48 -9.18
CA ALA A 29 -10.94 2.22 -9.81
C ALA A 29 -9.47 1.87 -9.61
N HIS A 30 -9.18 0.59 -9.42
CA HIS A 30 -7.83 0.09 -9.31
C HIS A 30 -7.52 -0.81 -10.50
N CYS A 31 -6.40 -0.59 -11.17
CA CYS A 31 -6.01 -1.42 -12.31
C CYS A 31 -5.24 -2.66 -11.83
N PRO A 32 -5.74 -3.88 -12.05
CA PRO A 32 -5.06 -5.11 -11.60
C PRO A 32 -3.77 -5.39 -12.38
N THR A 33 -3.51 -4.68 -13.48
CA THR A 33 -2.33 -4.87 -14.32
C THR A 33 -1.17 -3.96 -13.92
N CYS A 34 -1.42 -2.66 -13.70
CA CYS A 34 -0.37 -1.71 -13.34
C CYS A 34 -0.40 -1.29 -11.87
N HIS A 35 -1.41 -1.75 -11.11
CA HIS A 35 -1.60 -1.52 -9.68
C HIS A 35 -1.76 -0.06 -9.27
N ALA A 36 -2.08 0.82 -10.22
CA ALA A 36 -2.44 2.20 -9.96
C ALA A 36 -3.91 2.31 -9.53
N THR A 37 -4.19 3.18 -8.55
CA THR A 37 -5.55 3.54 -8.11
C THR A 37 -5.92 4.91 -8.67
N PHE A 38 -7.08 5.02 -9.31
CA PHE A 38 -7.59 6.21 -10.00
C PHE A 38 -8.82 6.74 -9.28
N ALA A 39 -8.97 8.07 -9.19
CA ALA A 39 -10.10 8.70 -8.49
C ALA A 39 -11.46 8.44 -9.17
N GLY A 40 -11.45 8.29 -10.50
CA GLY A 40 -12.62 8.00 -11.33
C GLY A 40 -12.41 6.85 -12.30
N ALA A 41 -13.38 5.93 -12.36
CA ALA A 41 -13.38 4.77 -13.24
C ALA A 41 -13.47 5.13 -14.74
N THR A 42 -14.15 6.22 -15.09
CA THR A 42 -14.33 6.64 -16.49
C THR A 42 -13.45 7.82 -16.90
N THR A 43 -12.67 8.38 -15.96
CA THR A 43 -11.76 9.51 -16.21
C THR A 43 -10.32 9.02 -16.19
N GLY A 44 -9.67 8.98 -15.03
CA GLY A 44 -8.29 8.58 -14.89
C GLY A 44 -8.05 7.12 -15.30
N PHE A 45 -8.99 6.23 -14.98
CA PHE A 45 -8.82 4.82 -15.33
C PHE A 45 -8.96 4.58 -16.85
N ASP A 46 -9.93 5.16 -17.54
CA ASP A 46 -9.97 4.97 -19.00
C ASP A 46 -8.80 5.70 -19.70
N ALA A 47 -8.42 6.89 -19.21
CA ALA A 47 -7.31 7.65 -19.78
C ALA A 47 -5.95 6.95 -19.70
N HIS A 48 -5.69 6.14 -18.65
CA HIS A 48 -4.43 5.38 -18.58
C HIS A 48 -4.38 4.21 -19.55
N ARG A 49 -5.51 3.78 -20.12
CA ARG A 49 -5.59 2.64 -21.05
C ARG A 49 -5.64 3.14 -22.49
N VAL A 50 -4.48 3.47 -23.04
CA VAL A 50 -4.38 3.86 -24.45
C VAL A 50 -4.37 2.61 -25.32
N ASN A 51 -5.36 2.47 -26.20
CA ASN A 51 -5.55 1.29 -27.06
C ASN A 51 -5.61 -0.04 -26.26
N GLY A 52 -6.20 0.00 -25.07
CA GLY A 52 -6.30 -1.18 -24.18
C GLY A 52 -5.02 -1.54 -23.43
N VAL A 53 -3.93 -0.79 -23.63
CA VAL A 53 -2.64 -1.01 -22.96
C VAL A 53 -2.46 0.02 -21.85
N CYS A 54 -2.01 -0.46 -20.67
CA CYS A 54 -1.70 0.42 -19.55
C CYS A 54 -0.50 1.31 -19.90
N GLN A 55 -0.71 2.62 -19.91
CA GLN A 55 0.34 3.61 -19.93
C GLN A 55 0.63 4.09 -18.50
N PRO A 56 1.89 4.44 -18.18
CA PRO A 56 2.21 5.10 -16.92
C PRO A 56 1.33 6.35 -16.74
N PRO A 57 0.61 6.50 -15.61
CA PRO A 57 -0.37 7.58 -15.44
C PRO A 57 0.19 8.99 -15.69
N GLN A 58 1.43 9.23 -15.29
CA GLN A 58 2.11 10.52 -15.49
C GLN A 58 2.33 10.82 -16.98
N ARG A 59 2.58 9.79 -17.81
CA ARG A 59 2.82 9.95 -19.25
C ARG A 59 1.56 10.32 -20.02
N VAL A 60 0.38 10.00 -19.48
CA VAL A 60 -0.91 10.40 -20.04
C VAL A 60 -1.47 11.66 -19.35
N GLY A 61 -0.62 12.38 -18.59
CA GLY A 61 -0.97 13.67 -18.00
C GLY A 61 -1.80 13.59 -16.71
N LEU A 62 -1.94 12.41 -16.10
CA LEU A 62 -2.62 12.28 -14.81
C LEU A 62 -1.71 12.77 -13.69
N ARG A 63 -2.29 13.49 -12.73
CA ARG A 63 -1.58 13.89 -11.52
C ARG A 63 -1.86 12.92 -10.39
N GLN A 64 -0.92 12.83 -9.47
CA GLN A 64 -1.10 12.05 -8.25
C GLN A 64 -1.51 12.97 -7.10
N ASP A 65 -2.55 12.60 -6.36
CA ASP A 65 -2.95 13.27 -5.12
C ASP A 65 -3.59 12.30 -4.13
N ARG A 66 -3.16 12.34 -2.87
CA ARG A 66 -3.58 11.44 -1.77
C ARG A 66 -3.60 9.95 -2.14
N GLY A 67 -2.72 9.54 -3.05
CA GLY A 67 -2.60 8.16 -3.53
C GLY A 67 -3.51 7.79 -4.71
N TYR A 68 -4.35 8.71 -5.19
CA TYR A 68 -5.12 8.55 -6.42
C TYR A 68 -4.39 9.17 -7.61
N TRP A 69 -4.64 8.62 -8.80
CA TRP A 69 -4.39 9.22 -10.10
C TRP A 69 -5.66 9.87 -10.63
N LEU A 70 -5.57 11.12 -11.11
CA LEU A 70 -6.73 11.93 -11.44
C LEU A 70 -6.46 12.92 -12.58
N VAL A 71 -7.50 13.25 -13.35
CA VAL A 71 -7.44 14.23 -14.44
C VAL A 71 -7.39 15.66 -13.90
N ALA A 72 -6.87 16.61 -14.65
CA ALA A 72 -6.77 18.02 -14.25
C ALA A 72 -8.12 18.56 -13.70
N GLY A 73 -8.08 19.22 -12.53
CA GLY A 73 -9.27 19.81 -11.89
C GLY A 73 -10.13 18.84 -11.06
N GLU A 74 -9.99 17.53 -11.21
CA GLU A 74 -10.70 16.54 -10.37
C GLU A 74 -10.22 16.60 -8.91
N GLN A 75 -11.06 16.32 -7.92
CA GLN A 75 -10.62 16.32 -6.51
C GLN A 75 -10.56 14.88 -6.00
N PRO A 76 -9.54 14.47 -5.22
CA PRO A 76 -9.49 13.12 -4.70
C PRO A 76 -10.66 12.91 -3.72
N PRO A 77 -11.39 11.79 -3.81
CA PRO A 77 -12.56 11.53 -2.97
C PRO A 77 -12.21 11.20 -1.51
N GLY A 78 -10.91 11.13 -1.19
CA GLY A 78 -10.40 10.79 0.14
C GLY A 78 -8.90 10.57 0.08
N ARG A 79 -8.42 9.51 0.74
CA ARG A 79 -7.02 9.07 0.69
C ARG A 79 -6.97 7.56 0.46
N VAL A 80 -6.07 7.12 -0.42
CA VAL A 80 -5.71 5.71 -0.52
C VAL A 80 -4.86 5.35 0.69
N LEU A 81 -5.28 4.30 1.40
CA LEU A 81 -4.56 3.72 2.51
C LEU A 81 -3.70 2.57 1.99
N TYR A 82 -2.57 2.31 2.66
CA TYR A 82 -1.71 1.17 2.35
C TYR A 82 -1.58 0.29 3.58
N ARG A 83 -1.74 -1.03 3.41
CA ARG A 83 -1.43 -1.98 4.48
C ARG A 83 0.03 -1.79 4.88
N SER A 84 0.27 -1.58 6.17
CA SER A 84 1.64 -1.59 6.69
C SER A 84 2.14 -3.02 6.56
N ARG A 85 3.17 -3.25 5.73
CA ARG A 85 3.93 -4.49 5.84
C ARG A 85 4.59 -4.48 7.21
N GLU A 86 4.02 -5.23 8.16
CA GLU A 86 4.79 -5.66 9.31
C GLU A 86 6.06 -6.28 8.76
N ARG A 87 7.24 -5.77 9.14
CA ARG A 87 8.49 -6.49 8.89
C ARG A 87 8.24 -7.87 9.46
N ALA A 88 8.17 -8.89 8.61
CA ALA A 88 8.23 -10.27 9.06
C ALA A 88 9.51 -10.37 9.90
N GLY A 89 9.35 -10.29 11.22
CA GLY A 89 10.42 -10.46 12.18
C GLY A 89 10.91 -11.87 11.98
N GLY A 90 12.09 -11.99 11.36
CA GLY A 90 12.75 -13.28 11.21
C GLY A 90 12.89 -13.90 12.58
N HIS A 91 12.18 -15.01 12.79
CA HIS A 91 12.60 -16.01 13.75
C HIS A 91 13.95 -16.54 13.25
N GLY A 92 15.03 -15.90 13.71
CA GLY A 92 16.37 -16.46 13.69
C GLY A 92 16.50 -17.37 14.91
N ASP A 93 16.52 -18.68 14.67
CA ASP A 93 16.80 -19.71 15.68
C ASP A 93 18.09 -19.43 16.47
N PRO A 94 18.15 -19.83 17.76
CA PRO A 94 19.37 -19.79 18.56
C PRO A 94 20.21 -21.05 18.25
N GLY A 95 21.09 -20.97 17.26
CA GLY A 95 21.94 -22.09 16.86
C GLY A 95 23.40 -21.69 16.70
N GLY A 96 24.15 -21.66 17.80
CA GLY A 96 25.57 -21.31 17.78
C GLY A 96 26.31 -21.90 18.97
N SER A 97 26.39 -23.23 19.02
CA SER A 97 27.25 -23.97 19.97
C SER A 97 28.73 -23.85 19.59
N ALA A 98 29.54 -23.62 20.63
CA ALA A 98 30.89 -24.13 20.88
C ALA A 98 32.11 -23.55 20.12
N GLY A 99 32.99 -22.92 20.91
CA GLY A 99 34.43 -22.72 20.67
C GLY A 99 35.12 -22.29 21.99
N PRO A 100 36.37 -22.72 22.27
CA PRO A 100 36.78 -23.28 23.57
C PRO A 100 37.33 -22.27 24.62
N PRO A 101 37.53 -22.71 25.89
CA PRO A 101 38.22 -21.93 26.91
C PRO A 101 39.75 -22.05 26.73
N GLY A 102 40.47 -20.93 26.81
CA GLY A 102 41.93 -20.98 26.89
C GLY A 102 42.58 -19.62 26.86
N GLY A 103 43.37 -19.33 27.90
CA GLY A 103 44.49 -18.38 27.81
C GLY A 103 44.45 -17.19 28.75
N GLU A 104 44.61 -17.44 30.05
CA GLU A 104 45.23 -16.47 30.95
C GLU A 104 46.68 -16.18 30.52
N VAL A 105 47.11 -14.93 30.53
CA VAL A 105 48.45 -14.50 31.02
C VAL A 105 48.40 -13.02 31.41
N ARG A 106 49.12 -12.72 32.49
CA ARG A 106 49.11 -11.48 33.28
C ARG A 106 50.38 -10.64 33.03
N MET A 107 50.31 -9.34 33.36
CA MET A 107 51.41 -8.38 33.66
C MET A 107 52.35 -7.99 32.49
N ALA A 108 52.97 -6.80 32.37
CA ALA A 108 53.21 -5.66 33.26
C ALA A 108 53.44 -4.38 32.41
N GLY A 109 53.23 -3.21 33.02
CA GLY A 109 53.72 -1.91 32.58
C GLY A 109 53.80 -0.97 33.77
#